data_AF-A0AAD2HMV0-F1
#
_entry.id   AF-A0AAD2HMV0-F1
#
_cell.length_a   1.000
_cell.length_b   1.000
_cell.length_c   1.000
_cell.angle_alpha   90.00
_cell.angle_beta   90.00
_cell.angle_gamma   90.00
#
_symmetry.space_group_name_H-M   'P 1'
#
loop_
_entity.id
_entity.type
_entity.pdbx_description
1 polymer ?
#
loop_
_entity_poly.entity_id
_entity_poly.type
_entity_poly.pdbx_seq_one_letter_code
_entity_poly.pdbx_strand_id
1 'polypeptide(L)'
;LPSTPRMSGYLTGLPTELLLLISRDLSDGSLGSLAISCRGLNLVLQSDLDARLTPTVAKEILLPACASGKFNTVLKVISPPYNVSATLPVILPSGRVNTPLQEAVTHCHRDVAEILLSHGADPNYRCEYYQNEPLAFLAAYNQDWDTMHLLLDHGVDINAEYFFNGLPETLIHSACNVGDLEKAQIFVACGANIEQQGIYGDALCHAVKGRHPAVVAFLLGAGANPNARANLVTGWLPATPPGPTTGPVLLLALDLAIPGNLWDCQSEFDYPWRGVSFTPWRGMPLDPAQRDVIALLLAFGAETDSTWTVIRNHLHVLAESAGQRDEDMYVKEIEDMLHEAQKVSSHVREQYAL
;
A
#
# COMPACT_ATOMS: atom_id res chain seq x y z
N LEU A 1 19.50 21.63 63.24
CA LEU A 1 19.81 21.38 61.83
C LEU A 1 21.08 20.54 61.73
N PRO A 2 21.00 19.22 61.55
CA PRO A 2 22.02 18.50 60.83
C PRO A 2 21.62 18.43 59.35
N SER A 3 22.56 18.80 58.51
CA SER A 3 22.52 18.82 57.05
C SER A 3 22.05 17.51 56.45
N THR A 4 20.90 17.53 55.76
CA THR A 4 20.50 16.49 54.81
C THR A 4 21.54 16.43 53.68
N PRO A 5 22.24 15.31 53.45
CA PRO A 5 23.11 15.20 52.29
C PRO A 5 22.24 15.23 51.03
N ARG A 6 22.61 16.09 50.07
CA ARG A 6 21.96 16.19 48.76
C ARG A 6 22.12 14.86 48.00
N MET A 7 21.12 13.99 48.12
CA MET A 7 21.04 12.66 47.50
C MET A 7 20.50 12.68 46.06
N SER A 8 20.46 13.83 45.39
CA SER A 8 19.79 13.96 44.08
C SER A 8 20.62 13.51 42.88
N GLY A 9 21.88 13.07 43.06
CA GLY A 9 22.79 12.77 41.95
C GLY A 9 23.23 11.30 41.79
N TYR A 10 22.98 10.44 42.79
CA TYR A 10 23.56 9.09 42.82
C TYR A 10 22.63 7.97 42.32
N LEU A 11 21.33 8.24 42.20
CA LEU A 11 20.31 7.23 41.88
C LEU A 11 19.91 7.21 40.39
N THR A 12 20.55 8.00 39.54
CA THR A 12 20.18 8.19 38.12
C THR A 12 20.53 7.00 37.21
N GLY A 13 21.07 5.90 37.75
CA GLY A 13 21.57 4.75 36.99
C GLY A 13 20.76 3.45 37.15
N LEU A 14 19.71 3.46 37.96
CA LEU A 14 18.84 2.29 38.19
C LEU A 14 17.40 2.63 37.74
N PRO A 15 16.65 1.67 37.16
CA PRO A 15 15.25 1.87 36.81
C PRO A 15 14.45 2.31 38.04
N THR A 16 13.60 3.32 37.87
CA THR A 16 12.79 3.91 38.95
C THR A 16 11.92 2.87 39.67
N GLU A 17 11.45 1.85 38.96
CA GLU A 17 10.65 0.74 39.49
C GLU A 17 11.45 -0.15 40.46
N LEU A 18 12.72 -0.44 40.14
CA LEU A 18 13.63 -1.22 41.01
C LEU A 18 14.03 -0.44 42.26
N LEU A 19 14.23 0.87 42.14
CA LEU A 19 14.51 1.74 43.28
C LEU A 19 13.34 1.79 44.27
N LEU A 20 12.09 1.79 43.80
CA LEU A 20 10.91 1.77 44.65
C LEU A 20 10.74 0.45 45.41
N LEU A 21 11.10 -0.68 44.79
CA LEU A 21 11.06 -2.01 45.41
C LEU A 21 12.14 -2.19 46.48
N ILE A 22 13.37 -1.73 46.21
CA ILE A 22 14.53 -2.02 47.04
C ILE A 22 14.76 -0.97 48.14
N SER A 23 14.22 0.25 47.98
CA SER A 23 14.40 1.36 48.94
C SER A 23 13.79 1.11 50.31
N ARG A 24 12.86 0.15 50.45
CA ARG A 24 12.28 -0.22 51.75
C ARG A 24 13.19 -1.10 52.59
N ASP A 25 14.10 -1.83 51.96
CA ASP A 25 14.90 -2.88 52.60
C ASP A 25 16.38 -2.52 52.75
N LEU A 26 16.85 -1.45 52.10
CA LEU A 26 18.25 -1.01 52.14
C LEU A 26 18.38 0.42 52.65
N SER A 27 19.41 0.67 53.46
CA SER A 27 19.77 2.02 53.91
C SER A 27 20.32 2.87 52.77
N ASP A 28 20.21 4.19 52.90
CA ASP A 28 20.66 5.19 51.92
C ASP A 28 22.12 5.00 51.46
N GLY A 29 23.02 4.62 52.38
CA GLY A 29 24.43 4.34 52.07
C GLY A 29 24.63 3.06 51.25
N SER A 30 23.80 2.05 51.46
CA SER A 30 23.81 0.79 50.71
C SER A 30 23.23 0.97 49.31
N LEU A 31 22.19 1.80 49.15
CA LEU A 31 21.64 2.20 47.85
C LEU A 31 22.67 2.98 47.01
N GLY A 32 23.38 3.92 47.62
CA GLY A 32 24.47 4.64 46.96
C GLY A 32 25.60 3.71 46.49
N SER A 33 25.99 2.75 47.34
CA SER A 33 27.01 1.75 47.01
C SER A 33 26.58 0.80 45.89
N LEU A 34 25.31 0.37 45.89
CA LEU A 34 24.74 -0.44 44.83
C LEU A 34 24.69 0.32 43.50
N ALA A 35 24.25 1.58 43.50
CA ALA A 35 24.22 2.40 42.30
C ALA A 35 25.62 2.63 41.71
N ILE A 36 26.63 2.87 42.56
CA ILE A 36 28.04 2.97 42.13
C ILE A 36 28.54 1.64 41.55
N SER A 37 28.17 0.51 42.16
CA SER A 37 28.59 -0.82 41.69
C SER A 37 27.92 -1.19 40.37
N CYS A 38 26.62 -0.91 40.20
CA CYS A 38 25.90 -1.07 38.95
C CYS A 38 26.46 -0.15 37.86
N ARG A 39 26.84 1.08 38.20
CA ARG A 39 27.52 2.00 37.28
C ARG A 39 28.89 1.48 36.88
N GLY A 40 29.67 0.95 37.83
CA GLY A 40 30.96 0.32 37.56
C GLY A 40 30.83 -0.91 36.65
N LEU A 41 29.87 -1.80 36.93
CA LEU A 41 29.56 -2.95 36.09
C LEU A 41 29.13 -2.54 34.68
N ASN A 42 28.27 -1.52 34.56
CA ASN A 42 27.85 -1.00 33.26
C ASN A 42 29.03 -0.39 32.49
N LEU A 43 29.94 0.31 33.18
CA LEU A 43 31.18 0.82 32.57
C LEU A 43 32.12 -0.28 32.13
N VAL A 44 32.29 -1.36 32.91
CA VAL A 44 33.12 -2.52 32.52
C VAL A 44 32.49 -3.26 31.33
N LEU A 45 31.18 -3.53 31.39
CA LEU A 45 30.44 -4.16 30.31
C LEU A 45 30.46 -3.29 29.04
N GLN A 46 30.35 -1.96 29.17
CA GLN A 46 30.54 -1.05 28.05
C GLN A 46 31.98 -1.08 27.54
N SER A 47 33.00 -1.08 28.39
CA SER A 47 34.39 -1.13 27.94
C SER A 47 34.72 -2.42 27.19
N ASP A 48 34.14 -3.55 27.60
CA ASP A 48 34.30 -4.84 26.92
C ASP A 48 33.49 -4.91 25.60
N LEU A 49 32.33 -4.24 25.55
CA LEU A 49 31.53 -4.10 24.33
C LEU A 49 32.25 -3.19 23.31
N ASP A 50 32.73 -2.04 23.76
CA ASP A 50 33.44 -1.03 22.95
C ASP A 50 34.80 -1.58 22.47
N ALA A 51 35.48 -2.42 23.25
CA ALA A 51 36.70 -3.12 22.84
C ALA A 51 36.48 -4.16 21.72
N ARG A 52 35.24 -4.66 21.55
CA ARG A 52 34.87 -5.63 20.50
C ARG A 52 34.23 -4.99 19.28
N LEU A 53 33.73 -3.76 19.39
CA LEU A 53 33.23 -2.99 18.25
C LEU A 53 34.42 -2.43 17.45
N THR A 54 34.78 -3.11 16.36
CA THR A 54 35.59 -2.52 15.28
C THR A 54 34.67 -1.89 14.23
N PRO A 55 35.14 -0.98 13.36
CA PRO A 55 34.33 -0.40 12.29
C PRO A 55 33.72 -1.45 11.34
N THR A 56 34.36 -2.61 11.19
CA THR A 56 33.83 -3.74 10.41
C THR A 56 32.67 -4.42 11.12
N VAL A 57 32.83 -4.73 12.41
CA VAL A 57 31.77 -5.31 13.24
C VAL A 57 30.60 -4.34 13.41
N ALA A 58 30.86 -3.03 13.50
CA ALA A 58 29.84 -1.99 13.56
C ALA A 58 28.94 -1.98 12.32
N LYS A 59 29.51 -2.19 11.12
CA LYS A 59 28.74 -2.34 9.87
C LYS A 59 27.87 -3.59 9.86
N GLU A 60 28.40 -4.72 10.35
CA GLU A 60 27.66 -5.98 10.40
C GLU A 60 26.52 -5.95 11.43
N ILE A 61 26.70 -5.26 12.56
CA ILE A 61 25.68 -5.16 13.62
C ILE A 61 24.59 -4.14 13.28
N LEU A 62 24.86 -3.14 12.43
CA LEU A 62 23.91 -2.06 12.15
C LEU A 62 22.56 -2.57 11.64
N LEU A 63 22.54 -3.45 10.62
CA LEU A 63 21.30 -4.00 10.08
C LEU A 63 20.50 -4.81 11.12
N PRO A 64 21.08 -5.83 11.79
CA PRO A 64 20.38 -6.55 12.86
C PRO A 64 19.90 -5.65 14.00
N ALA A 65 20.66 -4.62 14.35
CA ALA A 65 20.27 -3.66 15.39
C ALA A 65 19.07 -2.81 14.96
N CYS A 66 19.01 -2.41 13.68
CA CYS A 66 17.85 -1.71 13.12
C CYS A 66 16.62 -2.60 13.06
N ALA A 67 16.75 -3.85 12.58
CA ALA A 67 15.65 -4.82 12.54
C ALA A 67 15.12 -5.19 13.94
N SER A 68 15.99 -5.16 14.96
CA SER A 68 15.63 -5.48 16.35
C SER A 68 15.17 -4.26 17.17
N GLY A 69 15.16 -3.04 16.60
CA GLY A 69 14.75 -1.83 17.33
C GLY A 69 15.72 -1.41 18.43
N LYS A 70 17.02 -1.75 18.34
CA LYS A 70 18.00 -1.45 19.38
C LYS A 70 18.52 -0.01 19.26
N PHE A 71 17.68 0.95 19.59
CA PHE A 71 17.97 2.40 19.55
C PHE A 71 19.38 2.77 20.05
N ASN A 72 19.71 2.37 21.28
CA ASN A 72 21.00 2.72 21.90
C ASN A 72 22.22 2.12 21.16
N THR A 73 22.05 0.95 20.54
CA THR A 73 23.11 0.32 19.74
C THR A 73 23.27 1.03 18.41
N VAL A 74 22.16 1.37 17.75
CA VAL A 74 22.17 2.11 16.48
C VAL A 74 22.79 3.50 16.67
N LEU A 75 22.37 4.24 17.70
CA LEU A 75 22.94 5.54 18.06
C LEU A 75 24.46 5.48 18.23
N LYS A 76 24.96 4.48 18.97
CA LYS A 76 26.41 4.30 19.20
C LYS A 76 27.19 4.01 17.91
N VAL A 77 26.62 3.21 17.00
CA VAL A 77 27.27 2.79 15.75
C VAL A 77 27.35 3.93 14.73
N ILE A 78 26.34 4.80 14.70
CA ILE A 78 26.27 5.93 13.78
C ILE A 78 27.02 7.15 14.32
N SER A 79 27.07 7.31 15.64
CA SER A 79 27.79 8.40 16.31
C SER A 79 29.31 8.19 16.29
N PRO A 80 30.11 9.25 16.56
CA PRO A 80 31.54 9.12 16.81
C PRO A 80 31.80 8.13 17.96
N PRO A 81 32.78 7.21 17.85
CA PRO A 81 33.90 7.19 16.89
C PRO A 81 33.68 6.36 15.61
N TYR A 82 32.57 5.65 15.47
CA TYR A 82 32.40 4.64 14.41
C TYR A 82 31.91 5.23 13.07
N ASN A 83 31.06 6.25 13.12
CA ASN A 83 30.55 6.99 11.94
C ASN A 83 30.12 6.08 10.77
N VAL A 84 29.42 4.97 11.08
CA VAL A 84 28.95 4.07 10.02
C VAL A 84 27.88 4.80 9.22
N SER A 85 28.07 4.87 7.89
CA SER A 85 27.15 5.56 6.99
C SER A 85 25.77 4.90 7.02
N ALA A 86 24.75 5.62 7.48
CA ALA A 86 23.36 5.18 7.48
C ALA A 86 22.78 5.01 6.06
N THR A 87 23.45 5.58 5.05
CA THR A 87 23.06 5.55 3.63
C THR A 87 23.50 4.31 2.87
N LEU A 88 24.43 3.50 3.41
CA LEU A 88 25.00 2.42 2.62
C LEU A 88 24.02 1.23 2.53
N PRO A 89 23.63 0.82 1.31
CA PRO A 89 22.91 -0.43 1.14
C PRO A 89 23.82 -1.61 1.48
N VAL A 90 23.31 -2.56 2.25
CA VAL A 90 24.06 -3.75 2.66
C VAL A 90 23.44 -4.99 2.00
N ILE A 91 24.31 -5.83 1.43
CA ILE A 91 23.91 -7.09 0.81
C ILE A 91 23.75 -8.13 1.93
N LEU A 92 22.52 -8.59 2.11
CA LEU A 92 22.19 -9.67 3.03
C LEU A 92 22.62 -11.03 2.45
N PRO A 93 22.87 -12.06 3.29
CA PRO A 93 23.12 -13.43 2.84
C PRO A 93 22.01 -14.01 1.96
N SER A 94 20.80 -13.44 2.05
CA SER A 94 19.64 -13.75 1.20
C SER A 94 19.75 -13.21 -0.23
N GLY A 95 20.81 -12.47 -0.56
CA GLY A 95 20.97 -11.75 -1.82
C GLY A 95 20.16 -10.46 -1.91
N ARG A 96 19.42 -10.09 -0.84
CA ARG A 96 18.66 -8.83 -0.77
C ARG A 96 19.56 -7.67 -0.42
N VAL A 97 19.29 -6.51 -1.03
CA VAL A 97 20.02 -5.27 -0.76
C VAL A 97 19.09 -4.35 0.02
N ASN A 98 19.29 -4.24 1.33
CA ASN A 98 18.46 -3.40 2.19
C ASN A 98 19.29 -2.28 2.83
N THR A 99 18.68 -1.11 3.02
CA THR A 99 19.26 -0.03 3.83
C THR A 99 18.89 -0.21 5.31
N PRO A 100 19.70 0.32 6.24
CA PRO A 100 19.35 0.34 7.66
C PRO A 100 17.97 0.96 7.93
N LEU A 101 17.60 1.98 7.16
CA LEU A 101 16.31 2.64 7.24
C LEU A 101 15.17 1.73 6.78
N GLN A 102 15.35 0.99 5.68
CA GLN A 102 14.37 -0.01 5.23
C GLN A 102 14.11 -1.09 6.29
N GLU A 103 15.16 -1.59 6.96
CA GLU A 103 14.99 -2.58 8.05
C GLU A 103 14.22 -2.02 9.25
N ALA A 104 14.51 -0.78 9.64
CA ALA A 104 13.80 -0.11 10.73
C ALA A 104 12.30 0.07 10.40
N VAL A 105 11.98 0.53 9.19
CA VAL A 105 10.59 0.73 8.75
C VAL A 105 9.86 -0.61 8.56
N THR A 106 10.52 -1.63 8.02
CA THR A 106 9.93 -2.97 7.83
C THR A 106 9.47 -3.60 9.15
N HIS A 107 10.18 -3.30 10.25
CA HIS A 107 9.88 -3.81 11.58
C HIS A 107 9.20 -2.78 12.50
N CYS A 108 8.73 -1.65 11.96
CA CYS A 108 8.00 -0.59 12.67
C CYS A 108 8.78 0.07 13.83
N HIS A 109 10.10 0.22 13.69
CA HIS A 109 10.94 0.90 14.70
C HIS A 109 11.10 2.39 14.36
N ARG A 110 10.06 3.18 14.66
CA ARG A 110 10.00 4.63 14.37
C ARG A 110 11.19 5.40 14.93
N ASP A 111 11.54 5.16 16.20
CA ASP A 111 12.63 5.84 16.91
C ASP A 111 14.00 5.60 16.25
N VAL A 112 14.22 4.39 15.74
CA VAL A 112 15.39 4.03 14.95
C VAL A 112 15.35 4.71 13.58
N ALA A 113 14.20 4.73 12.91
CA ALA A 113 14.04 5.39 11.61
C ALA A 113 14.32 6.91 11.71
N GLU A 114 13.83 7.57 12.75
CA GLU A 114 14.05 9.00 13.03
C GLU A 114 15.55 9.32 13.18
N ILE A 115 16.28 8.51 13.96
CA ILE A 115 17.73 8.69 14.09
C ILE A 115 18.44 8.48 12.77
N LEU A 116 18.08 7.45 12.01
CA LEU A 116 18.70 7.17 10.73
C LEU A 116 18.52 8.34 9.75
N LEU A 117 17.31 8.91 9.70
CA LEU A 117 16.98 10.07 8.87
C LEU A 117 17.71 11.33 9.31
N SER A 118 17.79 11.60 10.62
CA SER A 118 18.57 12.73 11.16
C SER A 118 20.08 12.61 10.87
N HIS A 119 20.59 11.40 10.65
CA HIS A 119 21.97 11.12 10.26
C HIS A 119 22.15 10.92 8.75
N GLY A 120 21.20 11.41 7.95
CA GLY A 120 21.33 11.52 6.50
C GLY A 120 21.04 10.24 5.73
N ALA A 121 20.33 9.25 6.31
CA ALA A 121 19.78 8.15 5.54
C ALA A 121 18.87 8.69 4.43
N ASP A 122 19.03 8.18 3.21
CA ASP A 122 18.19 8.55 2.07
C ASP A 122 16.86 7.79 2.12
N PRO A 123 15.72 8.46 2.34
CA PRO A 123 14.43 7.79 2.41
C PRO A 123 13.87 7.43 1.03
N ASN A 124 14.47 7.95 -0.05
CA ASN A 124 14.07 7.68 -1.43
C ASN A 124 14.89 6.54 -2.07
N TYR A 125 15.79 5.89 -1.32
CA TYR A 125 16.55 4.75 -1.83
C TYR A 125 15.61 3.60 -2.22
N ARG A 126 15.68 3.20 -3.49
CA ARG A 126 14.85 2.12 -4.05
C ARG A 126 15.67 0.85 -4.21
N CYS A 127 15.13 -0.26 -3.72
CA CYS A 127 15.74 -1.58 -3.92
C CYS A 127 15.19 -2.22 -5.20
N GLU A 128 16.08 -2.67 -6.09
CA GLU A 128 15.71 -3.36 -7.33
C GLU A 128 14.94 -4.68 -7.09
N TYR A 129 15.14 -5.32 -5.93
CA TYR A 129 14.50 -6.60 -5.61
C TYR A 129 13.00 -6.46 -5.35
N TYR A 130 12.54 -5.31 -4.86
CA TYR A 130 11.15 -5.03 -4.52
C TYR A 130 10.48 -4.18 -5.60
N GLN A 131 10.75 -4.43 -6.89
CA GLN A 131 10.09 -3.69 -7.99
C GLN A 131 10.23 -2.15 -7.88
N ASN A 132 11.28 -1.66 -7.21
CA ASN A 132 11.49 -0.25 -6.87
C ASN A 132 10.37 0.36 -5.99
N GLU A 133 9.79 -0.43 -5.08
CA GLU A 133 8.79 0.01 -4.09
C GLU A 133 9.34 1.16 -3.22
N PRO A 134 8.58 2.28 -3.10
CA PRO A 134 8.91 3.37 -2.19
C PRO A 134 8.86 2.92 -0.73
N LEU A 135 9.73 3.50 0.11
CA LEU A 135 9.77 3.19 1.54
C LEU A 135 8.43 3.47 2.26
N ALA A 136 7.67 4.46 1.79
CA ALA A 136 6.32 4.74 2.28
C ALA A 136 5.36 3.56 2.11
N PHE A 137 5.55 2.71 1.09
CA PHE A 137 4.71 1.52 0.87
C PHE A 137 4.87 0.52 2.00
N LEU A 138 6.09 0.31 2.51
CA LEU A 138 6.36 -0.58 3.64
C LEU A 138 5.68 -0.08 4.92
N ALA A 139 5.79 1.23 5.21
CA ALA A 139 5.13 1.84 6.35
C ALA A 139 3.59 1.68 6.25
N ALA A 140 3.02 1.93 5.07
CA ALA A 140 1.58 1.80 4.84
C ALA A 140 1.08 0.35 4.83
N TYR A 141 1.90 -0.61 4.39
CA TYR A 141 1.58 -2.04 4.47
C TYR A 141 1.44 -2.48 5.92
N ASN A 142 2.36 -2.02 6.78
CA ASN A 142 2.37 -2.27 8.22
C ASN A 142 1.33 -1.44 9.01
N GLN A 143 0.59 -0.55 8.34
CA GLN A 143 -0.33 0.41 8.98
C GLN A 143 0.37 1.35 9.98
N ASP A 144 1.67 1.58 9.82
CA ASP A 144 2.48 2.48 10.64
C ASP A 144 2.42 3.89 10.06
N TRP A 145 1.28 4.55 10.28
CA TRP A 145 0.99 5.91 9.82
C TRP A 145 1.94 6.95 10.40
N ASP A 146 2.38 6.71 11.62
CA ASP A 146 3.33 7.53 12.35
C ASP A 146 4.70 7.57 11.65
N THR A 147 5.23 6.39 11.28
CA THR A 147 6.45 6.29 10.48
C THR A 147 6.23 6.83 9.06
N MET A 148 5.04 6.64 8.47
CA MET A 148 4.74 7.20 7.16
C MET A 148 4.78 8.74 7.15
N HIS A 149 4.17 9.40 8.14
CA HIS A 149 4.23 10.85 8.28
C HIS A 149 5.68 11.33 8.45
N LEU A 150 6.46 10.63 9.29
CA LEU A 150 7.87 10.94 9.47
C LEU A 150 8.65 10.84 8.15
N LEU A 151 8.38 9.82 7.33
CA LEU A 151 9.01 9.67 6.02
C LEU A 151 8.63 10.79 5.05
N LEU A 152 7.37 11.22 5.04
CA LEU A 152 6.89 12.34 4.22
C LEU A 152 7.54 13.67 4.65
N ASP A 153 7.68 13.90 5.96
CA ASP A 153 8.38 15.07 6.50
C ASP A 153 9.86 15.14 6.07
N HIS A 154 10.47 13.97 5.83
CA HIS A 154 11.83 13.83 5.31
C HIS A 154 11.92 13.76 3.77
N GLY A 155 10.83 14.10 3.05
CA GLY A 155 10.84 14.29 1.60
C GLY A 155 10.65 13.02 0.78
N VAL A 156 9.99 11.99 1.34
CA VAL A 156 9.48 10.87 0.53
C VAL A 156 8.34 11.35 -0.35
N ASP A 157 8.40 10.98 -1.62
CA ASP A 157 7.32 11.25 -2.56
C ASP A 157 6.20 10.20 -2.42
N ILE A 158 5.01 10.62 -2.00
CA ILE A 158 3.81 9.76 -1.90
C ILE A 158 3.32 9.28 -3.27
N ASN A 159 3.67 10.00 -4.35
CA ASN A 159 3.32 9.68 -5.73
C ASN A 159 4.40 8.88 -6.46
N ALA A 160 5.41 8.41 -5.72
CA ALA A 160 6.49 7.61 -6.25
C ALA A 160 5.95 6.33 -6.90
N GLU A 161 6.24 6.17 -8.19
CA GLU A 161 5.82 4.99 -8.95
C GLU A 161 6.68 3.76 -8.63
N TYR A 162 6.07 2.59 -8.52
CA TYR A 162 6.74 1.28 -8.49
C TYR A 162 6.23 0.41 -9.65
N PHE A 163 6.93 -0.68 -9.97
CA PHE A 163 6.61 -1.48 -11.16
C PHE A 163 5.90 -2.79 -10.82
N PHE A 164 4.58 -2.81 -10.81
CA PHE A 164 3.82 -4.06 -10.67
C PHE A 164 3.59 -4.70 -12.05
N ASN A 165 4.03 -5.94 -12.25
CA ASN A 165 3.95 -6.65 -13.53
C ASN A 165 4.53 -5.87 -14.73
N GLY A 166 5.54 -5.03 -14.50
CA GLY A 166 6.19 -4.21 -15.52
C GLY A 166 5.44 -2.93 -15.90
N LEU A 167 4.38 -2.57 -15.17
CA LEU A 167 3.61 -1.35 -15.35
C LEU A 167 3.71 -0.45 -14.10
N PRO A 168 3.66 0.88 -14.28
CA PRO A 168 3.80 1.83 -13.17
C PRO A 168 2.56 1.79 -12.28
N GLU A 169 2.79 1.82 -10.97
CA GLU A 169 1.77 1.83 -9.93
C GLU A 169 2.16 2.76 -8.77
N THR A 170 1.17 3.22 -7.99
CA THR A 170 1.40 4.10 -6.84
C THR A 170 0.70 3.58 -5.59
N LEU A 171 1.01 4.14 -4.42
CA LEU A 171 0.40 3.75 -3.15
C LEU A 171 -1.14 3.84 -3.21
N ILE A 172 -1.67 4.91 -3.80
CA ILE A 172 -3.13 5.11 -3.88
C ILE A 172 -3.80 4.05 -4.75
N HIS A 173 -3.19 3.63 -5.85
CA HIS A 173 -3.74 2.56 -6.69
C HIS A 173 -3.84 1.23 -5.93
N SER A 174 -2.82 0.88 -5.14
CA SER A 174 -2.83 -0.33 -4.32
C SER A 174 -3.97 -0.32 -3.29
N ALA A 175 -4.12 0.78 -2.54
CA ALA A 175 -5.23 0.94 -1.59
C ALA A 175 -6.60 0.84 -2.28
N CYS A 176 -6.75 1.48 -3.45
CA CYS A 176 -8.00 1.48 -4.20
C CYS A 176 -8.34 0.10 -4.76
N ASN A 177 -7.35 -0.65 -5.25
CA ASN A 177 -7.56 -2.01 -5.79
C ASN A 177 -7.96 -3.02 -4.70
N VAL A 178 -7.39 -2.90 -3.49
CA VAL A 178 -7.72 -3.77 -2.34
C VAL A 178 -9.04 -3.35 -1.68
N GLY A 179 -9.45 -2.09 -1.81
CA GLY A 179 -10.67 -1.56 -1.21
C GLY A 179 -10.47 -0.99 0.20
N ASP A 180 -9.22 -0.62 0.53
CA ASP A 180 -8.86 -0.11 1.84
C ASP A 180 -9.16 1.39 1.93
N LEU A 181 -10.37 1.72 2.40
CA LEU A 181 -10.87 3.10 2.49
C LEU A 181 -10.00 3.96 3.42
N GLU A 182 -9.57 3.41 4.56
CA GLU A 182 -8.76 4.14 5.52
C GLU A 182 -7.41 4.52 4.90
N LYS A 183 -6.75 3.58 4.23
CA LYS A 183 -5.50 3.87 3.52
C LYS A 183 -5.70 4.90 2.40
N ALA A 184 -6.76 4.77 1.61
CA ALA A 184 -7.07 5.71 0.55
C ALA A 184 -7.29 7.13 1.09
N GLN A 185 -8.03 7.27 2.19
CA GLN A 185 -8.26 8.56 2.86
C GLN A 185 -6.96 9.20 3.35
N ILE A 186 -6.10 8.41 4.00
CA ILE A 186 -4.84 8.93 4.53
C ILE A 186 -3.90 9.31 3.39
N PHE A 187 -3.80 8.52 2.33
CA PHE A 187 -2.96 8.85 1.18
C PHE A 187 -3.40 10.14 0.49
N VAL A 188 -4.72 10.32 0.28
CA VAL A 188 -5.26 11.57 -0.27
C VAL A 188 -4.98 12.75 0.66
N ALA A 189 -5.14 12.57 1.98
CA ALA A 189 -4.79 13.60 2.96
C ALA A 189 -3.28 13.95 2.96
N CYS A 190 -2.42 12.99 2.62
CA CYS A 190 -0.98 13.17 2.45
C CYS A 190 -0.59 13.76 1.09
N GLY A 191 -1.54 14.08 0.22
CA GLY A 191 -1.28 14.70 -1.10
C GLY A 191 -1.07 13.71 -2.25
N ALA A 192 -1.58 12.48 -2.13
CA ALA A 192 -1.58 11.53 -3.24
C ALA A 192 -2.43 12.06 -4.42
N ASN A 193 -1.88 11.94 -5.64
CA ASN A 193 -2.53 12.34 -6.88
C ASN A 193 -3.55 11.27 -7.31
N ILE A 194 -4.84 11.60 -7.19
CA ILE A 194 -5.97 10.72 -7.54
C ILE A 194 -6.01 10.41 -9.03
N GLU A 195 -5.54 11.32 -9.88
CA GLU A 195 -5.61 11.24 -11.35
C GLU A 195 -4.34 10.63 -11.98
N GLN A 196 -3.35 10.22 -11.16
CA GLN A 196 -2.14 9.56 -11.64
C GLN A 196 -2.53 8.27 -12.39
N GLN A 197 -1.88 7.99 -13.52
CA GLN A 197 -2.22 6.81 -14.33
C GLN A 197 -1.42 5.58 -13.89
N GLY A 198 -2.10 4.47 -13.63
CA GLY A 198 -1.54 3.15 -13.36
C GLY A 198 -2.02 2.08 -14.36
N ILE A 199 -2.05 0.82 -13.93
CA ILE A 199 -2.37 -0.35 -14.77
C ILE A 199 -3.79 -0.28 -15.34
N TYR A 200 -4.77 0.04 -14.50
CA TYR A 200 -6.18 0.12 -14.91
C TYR A 200 -6.63 1.52 -15.31
N GLY A 201 -5.75 2.53 -15.24
CA GLY A 201 -6.10 3.95 -15.32
C GLY A 201 -5.80 4.62 -13.98
N ASP A 202 -6.61 5.60 -13.60
CA ASP A 202 -6.44 6.34 -12.34
C ASP A 202 -6.86 5.57 -11.07
N ALA A 203 -6.79 6.21 -9.91
CA ALA A 203 -7.22 5.61 -8.63
C ALA A 203 -8.70 5.19 -8.65
N LEU A 204 -9.56 5.97 -9.33
CA LEU A 204 -10.97 5.63 -9.50
C LEU A 204 -11.12 4.33 -10.31
N CYS A 205 -10.40 4.17 -11.41
CA CYS A 205 -10.40 2.95 -12.21
C CYS A 205 -9.98 1.72 -11.39
N HIS A 206 -9.01 1.85 -10.50
CA HIS A 206 -8.60 0.76 -9.60
C HIS A 206 -9.71 0.38 -8.60
N ALA A 207 -10.36 1.36 -7.98
CA ALA A 207 -11.48 1.12 -7.07
C ALA A 207 -12.68 0.47 -7.78
N VAL A 208 -12.95 0.88 -9.02
CA VAL A 208 -14.00 0.32 -9.88
C VAL A 208 -13.68 -1.13 -10.28
N LYS A 209 -12.44 -1.42 -10.68
CA LYS A 209 -12.02 -2.80 -11.01
C LYS A 209 -12.12 -3.73 -9.80
N GLY A 210 -11.75 -3.24 -8.62
CA GLY A 210 -11.89 -3.96 -7.34
C GLY A 210 -13.33 -4.09 -6.84
N ARG A 211 -14.28 -3.32 -7.40
CA ARG A 211 -15.71 -3.27 -7.04
C ARG A 211 -15.93 -2.76 -5.60
N HIS A 212 -15.25 -1.68 -5.25
CA HIS A 212 -15.25 -1.11 -3.89
C HIS A 212 -16.07 0.19 -3.81
N PRO A 213 -17.41 0.13 -3.61
CA PRO A 213 -18.28 1.31 -3.68
C PRO A 213 -17.92 2.40 -2.66
N ALA A 214 -17.47 2.02 -1.46
CA ALA A 214 -17.06 2.98 -0.43
C ALA A 214 -15.84 3.82 -0.87
N VAL A 215 -14.84 3.19 -1.49
CA VAL A 215 -13.67 3.89 -2.02
C VAL A 215 -14.06 4.73 -3.23
N VAL A 216 -14.92 4.22 -4.11
CA VAL A 216 -15.44 4.97 -5.27
C VAL A 216 -16.17 6.24 -4.82
N ALA A 217 -17.06 6.14 -3.83
CA ALA A 217 -17.77 7.29 -3.28
C ALA A 217 -16.82 8.33 -2.69
N PHE A 218 -15.80 7.87 -1.94
CA PHE A 218 -14.77 8.75 -1.39
C PHE A 218 -13.98 9.47 -2.48
N LEU A 219 -13.48 8.76 -3.50
CA LEU A 219 -12.70 9.36 -4.59
C LEU A 219 -13.53 10.36 -5.41
N LEU A 220 -14.78 10.01 -5.73
CA LEU A 220 -15.71 10.92 -6.42
C LEU A 220 -16.02 12.16 -5.57
N GLY A 221 -16.18 12.00 -4.26
CA GLY A 221 -16.32 13.10 -3.30
C GLY A 221 -15.07 13.96 -3.19
N ALA A 222 -13.88 13.37 -3.36
CA ALA A 222 -12.59 14.06 -3.39
C ALA A 222 -12.28 14.75 -4.74
N GLY A 223 -13.20 14.65 -5.72
CA GLY A 223 -13.09 15.34 -7.01
C GLY A 223 -12.49 14.50 -8.14
N ALA A 224 -12.43 13.17 -8.01
CA ALA A 224 -12.03 12.28 -9.10
C ALA A 224 -12.94 12.44 -10.33
N ASN A 225 -12.36 12.35 -11.52
CA ASN A 225 -13.13 12.45 -12.76
C ASN A 225 -14.05 11.23 -12.98
N PRO A 226 -15.40 11.38 -12.96
CA PRO A 226 -16.33 10.26 -13.19
C PRO A 226 -16.27 9.71 -14.62
N ASN A 227 -15.61 10.42 -15.54
CA ASN A 227 -15.38 10.05 -16.93
C ASN A 227 -13.92 9.70 -17.20
N ALA A 228 -13.20 9.24 -16.17
CA ALA A 228 -11.84 8.75 -16.29
C ALA A 228 -11.70 7.69 -17.39
N ARG A 229 -10.55 7.70 -18.07
CA ARG A 229 -10.23 6.69 -19.07
C ARG A 229 -9.53 5.52 -18.39
N ALA A 230 -10.22 4.39 -18.37
CA ALA A 230 -9.68 3.13 -17.94
C ALA A 230 -8.77 2.54 -19.01
N ASN A 231 -7.63 2.01 -18.57
CA ASN A 231 -6.84 1.06 -19.34
C ASN A 231 -7.50 -0.31 -19.16
N LEU A 232 -8.17 -0.75 -20.21
CA LEU A 232 -8.81 -2.06 -20.23
C LEU A 232 -7.68 -3.05 -20.52
N VAL A 233 -7.00 -3.51 -19.46
CA VAL A 233 -5.99 -4.57 -19.58
C VAL A 233 -6.73 -5.83 -19.98
N THR A 234 -6.84 -5.94 -21.29
CA THR A 234 -7.60 -6.95 -21.98
C THR A 234 -6.94 -8.30 -21.72
N GLY A 235 -7.56 -9.12 -20.86
CA GLY A 235 -7.44 -10.58 -20.93
C GLY A 235 -8.10 -11.12 -22.20
N TRP A 236 -7.86 -10.47 -23.34
CA TRP A 236 -8.50 -10.78 -24.60
C TRP A 236 -7.62 -11.80 -25.27
N LEU A 237 -8.21 -12.97 -25.49
CA LEU A 237 -7.54 -14.07 -26.16
C LEU A 237 -7.15 -13.63 -27.59
N PRO A 238 -6.01 -14.12 -28.11
CA PRO A 238 -5.43 -13.72 -29.40
C PRO A 238 -6.28 -14.00 -30.65
N ALA A 239 -7.52 -14.50 -30.50
CA ALA A 239 -8.40 -14.94 -31.58
C ALA A 239 -9.66 -14.07 -31.77
N THR A 240 -9.79 -12.95 -31.05
CA THR A 240 -10.88 -11.98 -31.27
C THR A 240 -10.32 -10.65 -31.79
N PRO A 241 -11.09 -9.85 -32.53
CA PRO A 241 -10.68 -8.50 -32.90
C PRO A 241 -10.27 -7.72 -31.64
N PRO A 242 -9.19 -6.92 -31.69
CA PRO A 242 -8.65 -6.27 -30.51
C PRO A 242 -9.72 -5.38 -29.88
N GLY A 243 -10.00 -5.64 -28.60
CA GLY A 243 -10.89 -4.81 -27.81
C GLY A 243 -10.40 -3.38 -27.69
N PRO A 244 -11.28 -2.47 -27.24
CA PRO A 244 -10.85 -1.13 -26.87
C PRO A 244 -9.74 -1.27 -25.81
N THR A 245 -8.54 -0.80 -26.14
CA THR A 245 -7.40 -0.79 -25.21
C THR A 245 -7.60 0.23 -24.09
N THR A 246 -8.41 1.24 -24.36
CA THR A 246 -8.85 2.24 -23.39
C THR A 246 -10.34 2.49 -23.56
N GLY A 247 -11.04 2.77 -22.47
CA GLY A 247 -12.47 3.07 -22.47
C GLY A 247 -12.88 3.93 -21.29
N PRO A 248 -14.13 4.41 -21.24
CA PRO A 248 -14.64 5.09 -20.06
C PRO A 248 -14.69 4.14 -18.86
N VAL A 249 -14.50 4.66 -17.65
CA VAL A 249 -14.55 3.89 -16.40
C VAL A 249 -15.87 3.12 -16.22
N LEU A 250 -16.98 3.62 -16.77
CA LEU A 250 -18.27 2.91 -16.77
C LEU A 250 -18.20 1.58 -17.53
N LEU A 251 -17.41 1.50 -18.60
CA LEU A 251 -17.16 0.24 -19.33
C LEU A 251 -16.37 -0.75 -18.47
N LEU A 252 -15.41 -0.25 -17.67
CA LEU A 252 -14.67 -1.07 -16.70
C LEU A 252 -15.58 -1.59 -15.59
N ALA A 253 -16.53 -0.78 -15.11
CA ALA A 253 -17.49 -1.16 -14.08
C ALA A 253 -18.43 -2.29 -14.50
N LEU A 254 -18.85 -2.29 -15.78
CA LEU A 254 -19.66 -3.35 -16.36
C LEU A 254 -18.90 -4.68 -16.46
N ASP A 255 -17.56 -4.65 -16.52
CA ASP A 255 -16.66 -5.82 -16.57
C ASP A 255 -17.11 -6.85 -17.62
N LEU A 256 -17.51 -6.36 -18.81
CA LEU A 256 -18.04 -7.18 -19.89
C LEU A 256 -16.94 -8.12 -20.43
N ALA A 257 -17.05 -9.41 -20.12
CA ALA A 257 -16.17 -10.45 -20.65
C ALA A 257 -16.82 -11.19 -21.82
N ILE A 258 -16.01 -11.55 -22.82
CA ILE A 258 -16.44 -12.18 -24.09
C ILE A 258 -17.31 -13.43 -23.85
N PRO A 259 -18.32 -13.67 -24.71
CA PRO A 259 -19.15 -14.84 -24.70
C PRO A 259 -18.49 -16.19 -24.55
N GLY A 260 -19.07 -16.92 -23.60
CA GLY A 260 -18.82 -18.29 -23.19
C GLY A 260 -18.86 -19.37 -24.29
N ASN A 261 -19.25 -19.00 -25.51
CA ASN A 261 -19.74 -19.90 -26.54
C ASN A 261 -19.03 -19.76 -27.89
N LEU A 262 -18.06 -18.83 -28.03
CA LEU A 262 -17.21 -18.73 -29.23
C LEU A 262 -16.20 -19.88 -29.36
N TRP A 263 -16.03 -20.72 -28.31
CA TRP A 263 -15.11 -21.86 -28.33
C TRP A 263 -15.68 -23.13 -28.97
N ASP A 264 -16.99 -23.20 -29.17
CA ASP A 264 -17.64 -24.38 -29.76
C ASP A 264 -17.45 -24.50 -31.28
N CYS A 265 -16.72 -23.58 -31.92
CA CYS A 265 -16.57 -23.62 -33.36
C CYS A 265 -15.46 -24.55 -33.85
N GLN A 266 -14.27 -24.66 -33.22
CA GLN A 266 -13.10 -25.31 -33.89
C GLN A 266 -11.97 -25.88 -32.99
N SER A 267 -12.12 -26.17 -31.69
CA SER A 267 -11.00 -26.76 -30.91
C SER A 267 -11.21 -28.26 -30.58
N GLU A 268 -10.33 -29.12 -31.09
CA GLU A 268 -10.30 -30.58 -30.90
C GLU A 268 -9.78 -31.04 -29.52
N PHE A 269 -9.58 -30.13 -28.55
CA PHE A 269 -9.03 -30.49 -27.24
C PHE A 269 -10.13 -30.76 -26.20
N ASP A 270 -10.19 -31.99 -25.72
CA ASP A 270 -11.14 -32.48 -24.71
C ASP A 270 -10.73 -31.97 -23.31
N TYR A 271 -11.27 -30.82 -22.89
CA TYR A 271 -11.12 -30.31 -21.53
C TYR A 271 -12.31 -30.73 -20.63
N PRO A 272 -12.10 -30.94 -19.32
CA PRO A 272 -13.07 -31.55 -18.40
C PRO A 272 -14.29 -30.68 -18.05
N TRP A 273 -14.53 -29.58 -18.77
CA TRP A 273 -15.62 -28.63 -18.51
C TRP A 273 -16.66 -28.56 -19.65
N ARG A 274 -16.68 -29.53 -20.58
CA ARG A 274 -17.72 -29.66 -21.61
C ARG A 274 -19.10 -29.79 -20.97
N GLY A 275 -19.99 -28.84 -21.27
CA GLY A 275 -21.40 -28.87 -20.87
C GLY A 275 -21.82 -27.88 -19.78
N VAL A 276 -20.92 -27.02 -19.29
CA VAL A 276 -21.32 -25.89 -18.44
C VAL A 276 -21.74 -24.74 -19.34
N SER A 277 -23.03 -24.40 -19.39
CA SER A 277 -23.53 -23.23 -20.11
C SER A 277 -23.01 -21.96 -19.43
N PHE A 278 -21.86 -21.46 -19.87
CA PHE A 278 -21.41 -20.14 -19.50
C PHE A 278 -22.27 -19.11 -20.24
N THR A 279 -22.87 -18.19 -19.49
CA THR A 279 -23.58 -17.05 -20.07
C THR A 279 -22.68 -16.32 -21.07
N PRO A 280 -23.22 -15.78 -22.18
CA PRO A 280 -22.47 -15.02 -23.18
C PRO A 280 -21.75 -13.78 -22.64
N TRP A 281 -21.90 -13.45 -21.37
CA TRP A 281 -21.06 -12.46 -20.71
C TRP A 281 -20.79 -12.97 -19.29
N ARG A 282 -19.51 -13.16 -18.93
CA ARG A 282 -19.12 -13.47 -17.55
C ARG A 282 -19.30 -12.19 -16.75
N GLY A 283 -20.46 -12.01 -16.11
CA GLY A 283 -20.84 -10.76 -15.44
C GLY A 283 -22.34 -10.48 -15.39
N MET A 284 -23.17 -11.29 -16.06
CA MET A 284 -24.62 -11.23 -15.92
C MET A 284 -25.14 -12.39 -15.05
N PRO A 285 -25.97 -12.11 -14.03
CA PRO A 285 -26.43 -10.80 -13.55
C PRO A 285 -25.34 -10.00 -12.79
N LEU A 286 -25.41 -8.66 -12.84
CA LEU A 286 -24.47 -7.78 -12.13
C LEU A 286 -24.49 -8.05 -10.62
N ASP A 287 -23.31 -8.17 -10.03
CA ASP A 287 -23.15 -8.30 -8.58
C ASP A 287 -23.63 -7.01 -7.87
N PRO A 288 -24.16 -7.10 -6.64
CA PRO A 288 -24.64 -5.93 -5.89
C PRO A 288 -23.61 -4.80 -5.81
N ALA A 289 -22.34 -5.13 -5.57
CA ALA A 289 -21.26 -4.15 -5.53
C ALA A 289 -21.01 -3.46 -6.88
N GLN A 290 -21.17 -4.18 -8.01
CA GLN A 290 -21.06 -3.57 -9.34
C GLN A 290 -22.22 -2.62 -9.59
N ARG A 291 -23.43 -2.98 -9.17
CA ARG A 291 -24.61 -2.10 -9.29
C ARG A 291 -24.41 -0.81 -8.52
N ASP A 292 -23.90 -0.90 -7.29
CA ASP A 292 -23.62 0.27 -6.45
C ASP A 292 -22.55 1.17 -7.07
N VAL A 293 -21.46 0.58 -7.60
CA VAL A 293 -20.40 1.34 -8.28
C VAL A 293 -20.93 2.06 -9.53
N ILE A 294 -21.71 1.37 -10.36
CA ILE A 294 -22.34 1.96 -11.55
C ILE A 294 -23.30 3.08 -11.13
N ALA A 295 -24.11 2.85 -10.10
CA ALA A 295 -25.04 3.84 -9.57
C ALA A 295 -24.30 5.09 -9.05
N LEU A 296 -23.16 4.93 -8.37
CA LEU A 296 -22.29 6.02 -7.94
C LEU A 296 -21.72 6.80 -9.13
N LEU A 297 -21.16 6.12 -10.12
CA LEU A 297 -20.61 6.77 -11.31
C LEU A 297 -21.67 7.61 -12.03
N LEU A 298 -22.87 7.05 -12.23
CA LEU A 298 -24.00 7.76 -12.85
C LEU A 298 -24.48 8.95 -11.99
N ALA A 299 -24.52 8.80 -10.65
CA ALA A 299 -24.91 9.87 -9.74
C ALA A 299 -23.96 11.09 -9.79
N PHE A 300 -22.68 10.85 -10.06
CA PHE A 300 -21.64 11.88 -10.18
C PHE A 300 -21.44 12.38 -11.62
N GLY A 301 -22.25 11.92 -12.58
CA GLY A 301 -22.28 12.45 -13.94
C GLY A 301 -21.41 11.70 -14.95
N ALA A 302 -21.20 10.40 -14.77
CA ALA A 302 -20.59 9.56 -15.79
C ALA A 302 -21.44 9.55 -17.08
N GLU A 303 -20.78 9.75 -18.22
CA GLU A 303 -21.41 9.78 -19.53
C GLU A 303 -21.75 8.38 -20.02
N THR A 304 -23.04 8.15 -20.26
CA THR A 304 -23.55 6.90 -20.82
C THR A 304 -23.29 6.79 -22.32
N ASP A 305 -23.35 7.90 -23.05
CA ASP A 305 -23.34 7.91 -24.52
C ASP A 305 -22.00 7.47 -25.12
N SER A 306 -20.90 7.93 -24.52
CA SER A 306 -19.54 7.53 -24.90
C SER A 306 -19.33 6.04 -24.63
N THR A 307 -19.77 5.57 -23.47
CA THR A 307 -19.77 4.15 -23.09
C THR A 307 -20.59 3.32 -24.07
N TRP A 308 -21.77 3.80 -24.47
CA TRP A 308 -22.67 3.12 -25.41
C TRP A 308 -22.10 3.00 -26.81
N THR A 309 -21.40 4.04 -27.25
CA THR A 309 -20.73 4.01 -28.55
C THR A 309 -19.66 2.91 -28.57
N VAL A 310 -18.88 2.77 -27.50
CA VAL A 310 -17.86 1.71 -27.40
C VAL A 310 -18.50 0.33 -27.31
N ILE A 311 -19.55 0.16 -26.51
CA ILE A 311 -20.27 -1.11 -26.37
C ILE A 311 -20.91 -1.54 -27.69
N ARG A 312 -21.65 -0.66 -28.37
CA ARG A 312 -22.28 -0.99 -29.67
C ARG A 312 -21.26 -1.34 -30.73
N ASN A 313 -20.18 -0.57 -30.85
CA ASN A 313 -19.11 -0.88 -31.80
C ASN A 313 -18.50 -2.25 -31.50
N HIS A 314 -18.31 -2.59 -30.23
CA HIS A 314 -17.78 -3.89 -29.85
C HIS A 314 -18.77 -5.03 -30.10
N LEU A 315 -20.05 -4.85 -29.76
CA LEU A 315 -21.12 -5.82 -30.02
C LEU A 315 -21.26 -6.13 -31.51
N HIS A 316 -21.25 -5.11 -32.36
CA HIS A 316 -21.31 -5.26 -33.81
C HIS A 316 -20.13 -6.08 -34.33
N VAL A 317 -18.91 -5.76 -33.88
CA VAL A 317 -17.70 -6.49 -34.26
C VAL A 317 -17.75 -7.96 -33.81
N LEU A 318 -18.27 -8.24 -32.61
CA LEU A 318 -18.47 -9.61 -32.12
C LEU A 318 -19.51 -10.37 -32.93
N ALA A 319 -20.66 -9.74 -33.21
CA ALA A 319 -21.75 -10.34 -33.98
C ALA A 319 -21.34 -10.67 -35.42
N GLU A 320 -20.59 -9.78 -36.08
CA GLU A 320 -19.97 -10.05 -37.38
C GLU A 320 -19.03 -11.27 -37.33
N SER A 321 -18.25 -11.42 -36.25
CA SER A 321 -17.31 -12.54 -36.08
C SER A 321 -17.98 -13.86 -35.71
N ALA A 322 -19.10 -13.81 -34.96
CA ALA A 322 -19.82 -14.97 -34.45
C ALA A 322 -20.92 -15.49 -35.39
N GLY A 323 -21.27 -14.72 -36.43
CA GLY A 323 -22.37 -15.05 -37.35
C GLY A 323 -23.77 -15.05 -36.69
N GLN A 324 -23.89 -14.50 -35.48
CA GLN A 324 -25.16 -14.35 -34.75
C GLN A 324 -25.67 -12.91 -34.87
N ARG A 325 -26.99 -12.77 -35.07
CA ARG A 325 -27.69 -11.47 -35.27
C ARG A 325 -28.38 -10.92 -34.02
N ASP A 326 -28.22 -11.54 -32.86
CA ASP A 326 -28.99 -11.16 -31.66
C ASP A 326 -28.40 -9.95 -30.90
N GLU A 327 -27.77 -9.00 -31.60
CA GLU A 327 -27.20 -7.77 -31.02
C GLU A 327 -28.25 -6.97 -30.22
N ASP A 328 -29.46 -6.85 -30.76
CA ASP A 328 -30.56 -6.06 -30.18
C ASP A 328 -30.99 -6.58 -28.80
N MET A 329 -30.91 -7.90 -28.59
CA MET A 329 -31.24 -8.50 -27.29
C MET A 329 -30.22 -8.10 -26.24
N TYR A 330 -28.92 -8.18 -26.57
CA TYR A 330 -27.84 -7.84 -25.63
C TYR A 330 -27.79 -6.34 -25.33
N VAL A 331 -28.00 -5.49 -26.35
CA VAL A 331 -28.10 -4.04 -26.12
C VAL A 331 -29.22 -3.77 -25.12
N LYS A 332 -30.40 -4.36 -25.32
CA LYS A 332 -31.55 -4.17 -24.45
C LYS A 332 -31.29 -4.64 -23.01
N GLU A 333 -30.63 -5.78 -22.81
CA GLU A 333 -30.27 -6.25 -21.47
C GLU A 333 -29.35 -5.26 -20.75
N ILE A 334 -28.37 -4.69 -21.44
CA ILE A 334 -27.45 -3.70 -20.82
C ILE A 334 -28.17 -2.35 -20.61
N GLU A 335 -29.10 -1.94 -21.47
CA GLU A 335 -29.96 -0.75 -21.25
C GLU A 335 -30.82 -0.93 -20.00
N ASP A 336 -31.46 -2.08 -19.84
CA ASP A 336 -32.30 -2.39 -18.68
C ASP A 336 -31.48 -2.37 -17.38
N MET A 337 -30.25 -2.90 -17.39
CA MET A 337 -29.34 -2.86 -16.24
C MET A 337 -28.91 -1.44 -15.87
N LEU A 338 -28.49 -0.62 -16.84
CA LEU A 338 -28.11 0.77 -16.59
C LEU A 338 -29.30 1.59 -16.08
N HIS A 339 -30.49 1.35 -16.63
CA HIS A 339 -31.71 1.99 -16.17
C HIS A 339 -32.09 1.58 -14.74
N GLU A 340 -31.87 0.31 -14.37
CA GLU A 340 -32.04 -0.16 -13.00
C GLU A 340 -31.03 0.51 -12.06
N ALA A 341 -29.74 0.52 -12.40
CA ALA A 341 -28.70 1.19 -11.61
C ALA A 341 -28.97 2.69 -11.44
N GLN A 342 -29.48 3.36 -12.49
CA GLN A 342 -29.82 4.77 -12.44
C GLN A 342 -31.00 5.07 -11.51
N LYS A 343 -31.97 4.16 -11.37
CA LYS A 343 -33.04 4.30 -10.36
C LYS A 343 -32.52 4.24 -8.94
N VAL A 344 -31.48 3.45 -8.70
CA VAL A 344 -30.88 3.27 -7.38
C VAL A 344 -29.86 4.37 -7.06
N SER A 345 -29.36 5.09 -8.08
CA SER A 345 -28.35 6.16 -7.96
C SER A 345 -28.68 7.25 -6.93
N SER A 346 -29.94 7.68 -6.82
CA SER A 346 -30.34 8.69 -5.84
C SER A 346 -30.23 8.19 -4.41
N HIS A 347 -30.59 6.92 -4.17
CA HIS A 347 -30.50 6.31 -2.84
C HIS A 347 -29.06 6.03 -2.42
N VAL A 348 -28.24 5.56 -3.37
CA VAL A 348 -26.82 5.30 -3.15
C VAL A 348 -26.08 6.60 -2.86
N ARG A 349 -26.42 7.70 -3.54
CA ARG A 349 -25.84 9.01 -3.23
C ARG A 349 -26.13 9.46 -1.79
N GLU A 350 -27.30 9.18 -1.25
CA GLU A 350 -27.64 9.46 0.15
C GLU A 350 -26.95 8.48 1.12
N GLN A 351 -26.88 7.19 0.76
CA GLN A 351 -26.26 6.15 1.58
C GLN A 351 -24.75 6.36 1.77
N TYR A 352 -24.08 6.86 0.73
CA TYR A 352 -22.64 7.15 0.74
C TYR A 352 -22.33 8.65 0.81
N ALA A 353 -23.33 9.49 1.14
CA ALA A 353 -23.08 10.89 1.48
C ALA A 353 -22.28 10.94 2.79
N LEU A 354 -21.00 11.29 2.66
CA LEU A 354 -20.10 11.62 3.77
C LEU A 354 -20.23 13.10 4.15
#